data_AF-X5WXV3-F1
#
_entry.id   AF-X5WXV3-F1
#
_cell.length_a   1.000
_cell.length_b   1.000
_cell.length_c   1.000
_cell.angle_alpha   90.00
_cell.angle_beta   90.00
_cell.angle_gamma   90.00
#
_symmetry.space_group_name_H-M   'P 1'
#
loop_
_entity.id
_entity.type
_entity.pdbx_description
1 polymer ?
#
loop_
_entity_poly.entity_id
_entity_poly.type
_entity_poly.pdbx_seq_one_letter_code
_entity_poly.pdbx_strand_id
1 'polypeptide(L)'
;MARDTTDFRPIEDIDELVEHLAEGNKPRDKWRIGTEHEKFPFYVDGNAPVPYGGERGIRAILEGMQQKLGWDPIIDDGRIIGLVEPTGQGAISLEPGGQFELSGAPLETIHQTCREGNAHLAQVREIAEPMGIRFLGLGGSAKWSLAETPKMPKSRYEIMTRYMPKVGTKGLDMMYRTCTIQVNLDFESEADMRRKMQVSLKLQPLSTALFANSPFTDSRPNGLQSWRGDIWRDTDNQRSGLLEFCFSPEFGFADYVEWALDVPMYFVIRDGHYHDMTHITFRQFMAGVARNEVPDGLPTMGDWANHLSTLFPDVRLKRFLEMRGADGGPWRRICALPAFWVGLLYDEAALDAAEALTSSWTYEETLAMRNAVPEQGISAPFRNTTLREIGRDVMTISRLGLKNRGRKNRDGYDETSFLNTLDEVVARGTTSAEEMLSAYHTRWGGSIEPVFMEYAY
;
A
#
# COMPACT_ATOMS: atom_id res chain seq x y z
N MET A 1 3.22 10.22 -0.51
CA MET A 1 4.38 10.95 -1.05
C MET A 1 5.57 10.71 -0.14
N ALA A 2 6.70 10.32 -0.72
CA ALA A 2 7.91 9.84 -0.04
C ALA A 2 8.57 10.82 0.95
N ARG A 3 8.13 12.09 0.98
CA ARG A 3 8.64 13.15 1.84
C ARG A 3 7.58 13.52 2.87
N ASP A 4 8.02 13.68 4.12
CA ASP A 4 7.17 14.22 5.17
C ASP A 4 6.77 15.67 4.85
N THR A 5 5.56 16.06 5.26
CA THR A 5 4.96 17.35 4.95
C THR A 5 5.54 18.44 5.85
N THR A 6 5.91 19.56 5.26
CA THR A 6 6.32 20.78 5.97
C THR A 6 5.25 21.86 5.78
N ASP A 7 4.37 22.00 6.77
CA ASP A 7 3.36 23.07 6.84
C ASP A 7 3.30 23.55 8.29
N PHE A 8 3.76 24.78 8.54
CA PHE A 8 3.90 25.34 9.89
C PHE A 8 2.66 26.10 10.36
N ARG A 9 1.54 26.05 9.62
CA ARG A 9 0.28 26.65 10.06
C ARG A 9 -0.11 26.00 11.40
N PRO A 10 -0.32 26.80 12.47
CA PRO A 10 -0.79 26.27 13.75
C PRO A 10 -2.20 25.70 13.59
N ILE A 11 -2.58 24.80 14.49
CA ILE A 11 -3.92 24.23 14.55
C ILE A 11 -4.67 24.88 15.72
N GLU A 12 -5.81 25.52 15.44
CA GLU A 12 -6.60 26.23 16.44
C GLU A 12 -7.69 25.34 17.06
N ASP A 13 -8.33 24.49 16.25
CA ASP A 13 -9.39 23.57 16.69
C ASP A 13 -9.47 22.28 15.83
N ILE A 14 -10.44 21.42 16.16
CA ILE A 14 -10.66 20.13 15.48
C ILE A 14 -11.33 20.33 14.11
N ASP A 15 -12.09 21.40 13.91
CA ASP A 15 -12.82 21.64 12.66
C ASP A 15 -11.82 21.87 11.51
N GLU A 16 -10.67 22.52 11.77
CA GLU A 16 -9.57 22.64 10.80
C GLU A 16 -9.03 21.29 10.31
N LEU A 17 -9.04 20.25 11.17
CA LEU A 17 -8.61 18.90 10.80
C LEU A 17 -9.63 18.21 9.89
N VAL A 18 -10.91 18.45 10.14
CA VAL A 18 -12.02 17.97 9.31
C VAL A 18 -11.98 18.66 7.95
N GLU A 19 -11.82 19.98 7.94
CA GLU A 19 -11.66 20.78 6.72
C GLU A 19 -10.46 20.31 5.89
N HIS A 20 -9.34 19.97 6.55
CA HIS A 20 -8.18 19.42 5.86
C HIS A 20 -8.48 18.14 5.07
N LEU A 21 -9.29 17.23 5.61
CA LEU A 21 -9.73 16.05 4.85
C LEU A 21 -10.69 16.44 3.72
N ALA A 22 -11.60 17.37 3.99
CA ALA A 22 -12.57 17.88 3.03
C ALA A 22 -11.94 18.63 1.85
N GLU A 23 -10.74 19.22 2.00
CA GLU A 23 -9.92 19.75 0.89
C GLU A 23 -9.60 18.69 -0.18
N GLY A 24 -9.72 17.40 0.17
CA GLY A 24 -9.58 16.28 -0.78
C GLY A 24 -10.71 16.19 -1.80
N ASN A 25 -11.85 16.85 -1.56
CA ASN A 25 -12.99 16.85 -2.47
C ASN A 25 -12.61 17.47 -3.82
N LYS A 26 -12.78 16.71 -4.90
CA LYS A 26 -12.46 17.12 -6.27
C LYS A 26 -13.62 16.83 -7.22
N PRO A 27 -13.95 17.72 -8.17
CA PRO A 27 -14.88 17.38 -9.23
C PRO A 27 -14.33 16.22 -10.08
N ARG A 28 -15.23 15.41 -10.66
CA ARG A 28 -14.89 14.14 -11.34
C ARG A 28 -13.85 14.28 -12.46
N ASP A 29 -13.83 15.40 -13.17
CA ASP A 29 -12.84 15.69 -14.23
C ASP A 29 -11.41 15.85 -13.70
N LYS A 30 -11.27 16.17 -12.41
CA LYS A 30 -9.99 16.26 -11.70
C LYS A 30 -9.60 14.99 -10.96
N TRP A 31 -10.42 13.93 -10.97
CA TRP A 31 -10.05 12.66 -10.38
C TRP A 31 -8.84 12.06 -11.11
N ARG A 32 -7.93 11.49 -10.34
CA ARG A 32 -6.69 10.87 -10.79
C ARG A 32 -6.50 9.51 -10.12
N ILE A 33 -5.49 8.79 -10.57
CA ILE A 33 -5.17 7.42 -10.19
C ILE A 33 -3.69 7.46 -9.80
N GLY A 34 -3.41 7.48 -8.50
CA GLY A 34 -2.06 7.26 -8.00
C GLY A 34 -1.84 5.77 -7.76
N THR A 35 -0.67 5.23 -8.11
CA THR A 35 -0.36 3.82 -7.86
C THR A 35 1.00 3.72 -7.22
N GLU A 36 1.06 2.99 -6.10
CA GLU A 36 2.29 2.76 -5.35
C GLU A 36 2.62 1.27 -5.40
N HIS A 37 3.90 0.93 -5.55
CA HIS A 37 4.32 -0.46 -5.48
C HIS A 37 5.74 -0.65 -4.96
N GLU A 38 5.89 -1.67 -4.12
CA GLU A 38 7.15 -2.06 -3.50
C GLU A 38 7.70 -3.33 -4.16
N LYS A 39 9.02 -3.54 -4.01
CA LYS A 39 9.73 -4.67 -4.59
C LYS A 39 11.02 -4.93 -3.82
N PHE A 40 11.39 -6.19 -3.68
CA PHE A 40 12.59 -6.59 -2.94
C PHE A 40 13.81 -6.62 -3.87
N PRO A 41 14.86 -5.80 -3.65
CA PRO A 41 16.12 -5.95 -4.36
C PRO A 41 16.89 -7.18 -3.84
N PHE A 42 17.50 -7.94 -4.74
CA PHE A 42 18.36 -9.08 -4.40
C PHE A 42 19.54 -9.20 -5.37
N TYR A 43 20.65 -9.75 -4.88
CA TYR A 43 21.77 -10.12 -5.74
C TYR A 43 21.47 -11.40 -6.51
N VAL A 44 21.71 -11.41 -7.82
CA VAL A 44 21.53 -12.60 -8.67
C VAL A 44 22.46 -13.74 -8.25
N ASP A 45 23.65 -13.40 -7.74
CA ASP A 45 24.55 -14.36 -7.12
C ASP A 45 24.08 -14.67 -5.69
N GLY A 46 23.58 -15.89 -5.47
CA GLY A 46 23.19 -16.40 -4.16
C GLY A 46 21.89 -15.86 -3.58
N ASN A 47 21.16 -14.99 -4.29
CA ASN A 47 19.86 -14.44 -3.86
C ASN A 47 19.91 -13.74 -2.49
N ALA A 48 21.03 -13.11 -2.14
CA ALA A 48 21.18 -12.35 -0.90
C ALA A 48 20.44 -10.99 -0.98
N PRO A 49 19.94 -10.44 0.14
CA PRO A 49 19.29 -9.14 0.14
C PRO A 49 20.32 -8.03 -0.10
N VAL A 50 19.90 -6.91 -0.70
CA VAL A 50 20.80 -5.80 -1.03
C VAL A 50 20.88 -4.80 0.14
N PRO A 51 22.07 -4.58 0.74
CA PRO A 51 22.24 -3.61 1.82
C PRO A 51 22.11 -2.16 1.31
N TYR A 52 22.00 -1.21 2.24
CA TYR A 52 21.98 0.21 1.88
C TYR A 52 23.29 0.66 1.21
N GLY A 53 24.42 0.40 1.87
CA GLY A 53 25.74 0.86 1.44
C GLY A 53 26.50 -0.14 0.57
N GLY A 54 27.72 0.24 0.18
CA GLY A 54 28.60 -0.52 -0.71
C GLY A 54 28.46 -0.10 -2.18
N GLU A 55 29.44 -0.48 -3.00
CA GLU A 55 29.49 -0.14 -4.43
C GLU A 55 28.29 -0.68 -5.23
N ARG A 56 27.67 -1.75 -4.73
CA ARG A 56 26.50 -2.42 -5.32
C ARG A 56 25.31 -2.41 -4.35
N GLY A 57 25.20 -1.36 -3.53
CA GLY A 57 24.10 -1.19 -2.56
C GLY A 57 22.92 -0.39 -3.10
N ILE A 58 21.84 -0.31 -2.32
CA ILE A 58 20.64 0.48 -2.67
C ILE A 58 20.98 1.96 -2.90
N ARG A 59 21.96 2.52 -2.17
CA ARG A 59 22.45 3.88 -2.42
C ARG A 59 22.93 4.07 -3.87
N ALA A 60 23.69 3.13 -4.41
CA ALA A 60 24.19 3.21 -5.78
C ALA A 60 23.04 3.13 -6.81
N ILE A 61 21.99 2.37 -6.52
CA ILE A 61 20.77 2.34 -7.34
C ILE A 61 20.08 3.71 -7.32
N LEU A 62 19.91 4.33 -6.14
CA LEU A 62 19.30 5.67 -6.03
C LEU A 62 20.12 6.74 -6.75
N GLU A 63 21.45 6.74 -6.61
CA GLU A 63 22.34 7.67 -7.32
C GLU A 63 22.28 7.45 -8.85
N GLY A 64 22.21 6.20 -9.31
CA GLY A 64 22.02 5.88 -10.73
C GLY A 64 20.65 6.35 -11.25
N MET A 65 19.59 6.14 -10.47
CA MET A 65 18.24 6.62 -10.80
C MET A 65 18.20 8.15 -10.84
N GLN A 66 18.86 8.81 -9.88
CA GLN A 66 19.00 10.27 -9.85
C GLN A 66 19.60 10.81 -11.15
N GLN A 67 20.73 10.24 -11.58
CA GLN A 67 21.42 10.65 -12.81
C GLN A 67 20.56 10.41 -14.05
N LYS A 68 19.85 9.28 -14.10
CA LYS A 68 19.01 8.90 -15.24
C LYS A 68 17.74 9.74 -15.36
N LEU A 69 17.11 10.07 -14.23
CA LEU A 69 15.82 10.75 -14.18
C LEU A 69 15.95 12.28 -14.04
N GLY A 70 17.07 12.77 -13.52
CA GLY A 70 17.21 14.18 -13.12
C GLY A 70 16.29 14.55 -11.95
N TRP A 71 15.91 13.58 -11.12
CA TRP A 71 15.05 13.80 -9.95
C TRP A 71 15.85 14.31 -8.75
N ASP A 72 15.17 15.06 -7.88
CA ASP A 72 15.81 15.67 -6.71
C ASP A 72 15.97 14.65 -5.58
N PRO A 73 17.13 14.60 -4.91
CA PRO A 73 17.36 13.63 -3.85
C PRO A 73 16.61 14.01 -2.57
N ILE A 74 16.01 13.01 -1.94
CA ILE A 74 15.51 13.11 -0.58
C ILE A 74 16.65 12.67 0.35
N ILE A 75 17.09 13.58 1.22
CA ILE A 75 18.22 13.38 2.12
C ILE A 75 17.73 13.29 3.56
N ASP A 76 18.24 12.30 4.29
CA ASP A 76 18.07 12.14 5.74
C ASP A 76 19.44 11.86 6.36
N ASP A 77 19.85 12.67 7.35
CA ASP A 77 21.17 12.63 7.98
C ASP A 77 22.33 12.44 6.97
N GLY A 78 22.35 13.25 5.91
CA GLY A 78 23.37 13.22 4.86
C GLY A 78 23.33 12.01 3.93
N ARG A 79 22.31 11.15 4.01
CA ARG A 79 22.14 9.94 3.20
C ARG A 79 20.98 10.10 2.24
N ILE A 80 21.18 9.73 0.98
CA ILE A 80 20.08 9.64 0.00
C ILE A 80 19.17 8.46 0.38
N ILE A 81 17.89 8.75 0.57
CA ILE A 81 16.88 7.78 1.03
C ILE A 81 15.67 7.68 0.07
N GLY A 82 15.71 8.46 -1.00
CA GLY A 82 14.66 8.50 -2.02
C GLY A 82 14.94 9.58 -3.05
N LEU A 83 14.04 9.69 -4.02
CA LEU A 83 14.02 10.70 -5.06
C LEU A 83 12.61 11.26 -5.19
N VAL A 84 12.50 12.54 -5.52
CA VAL A 84 11.22 13.17 -5.87
C VAL A 84 11.33 13.76 -7.27
N GLU A 85 10.31 13.54 -8.08
CA GLU A 85 10.21 14.17 -9.39
C GLU A 85 10.18 15.70 -9.23
N PRO A 86 10.81 16.49 -10.11
CA PRO A 86 10.83 17.95 -10.00
C PRO A 86 9.44 18.62 -9.96
N THR A 87 8.41 17.96 -10.50
CA THR A 87 7.01 18.42 -10.45
C THR A 87 6.32 18.07 -9.13
N GLY A 88 6.95 17.25 -8.29
CA GLY A 88 6.40 16.73 -7.04
C GLY A 88 5.33 15.65 -7.22
N GLN A 89 5.15 15.11 -8.42
CA GLN A 89 4.06 14.19 -8.73
C GLN A 89 4.44 12.72 -8.52
N GLY A 90 5.64 12.31 -8.92
CA GLY A 90 6.18 10.98 -8.60
C GLY A 90 7.28 11.01 -7.53
N ALA A 91 7.50 9.88 -6.88
CA ALA A 91 8.63 9.69 -5.96
C ALA A 91 9.12 8.24 -5.92
N ILE A 92 10.41 8.07 -5.60
CA ILE A 92 11.01 6.78 -5.24
C ILE A 92 11.39 6.85 -3.77
N SER A 93 10.93 5.87 -2.99
CA SER A 93 11.22 5.75 -1.55
C SER A 93 11.82 4.39 -1.22
N LEU A 94 12.42 4.32 -0.02
CA LEU A 94 12.82 3.08 0.60
C LEU A 94 11.97 2.80 1.83
N GLU A 95 11.44 1.59 1.91
CA GLU A 95 10.82 1.01 3.11
C GLU A 95 11.90 0.48 4.09
N PRO A 96 11.55 0.14 5.36
CA PRO A 96 12.53 -0.17 6.40
C PRO A 96 13.54 -1.29 6.05
N GLY A 97 13.09 -2.31 5.32
CA GLY A 97 13.89 -3.46 4.86
C GLY A 97 14.65 -3.26 3.56
N GLY A 98 14.57 -2.06 2.96
CA GLY A 98 15.16 -1.78 1.64
C GLY A 98 14.26 -2.16 0.47
N GLN A 99 12.97 -2.43 0.72
CA GLN A 99 12.00 -2.55 -0.35
C GLN A 99 11.96 -1.23 -1.12
N PHE A 100 12.07 -1.33 -2.44
CA PHE A 100 12.28 -0.19 -3.32
C PHE A 100 10.96 0.24 -3.93
N GLU A 101 10.42 1.36 -3.47
CA GLU A 101 9.08 1.81 -3.80
C GLU A 101 9.09 2.78 -4.99
N LEU A 102 8.05 2.71 -5.82
CA LEU A 102 7.60 3.83 -6.64
C LEU A 102 6.26 4.30 -6.10
N SER A 103 6.16 5.57 -5.72
CA SER A 103 4.90 6.29 -5.54
C SER A 103 4.64 7.09 -6.83
N GLY A 104 3.79 6.54 -7.70
CA GLY A 104 3.55 7.07 -9.05
C GLY A 104 2.74 8.36 -9.06
N ALA A 105 2.82 9.07 -10.19
CA ALA A 105 2.10 10.31 -10.40
C ALA A 105 0.57 10.11 -10.34
N PRO A 106 -0.21 11.17 -10.03
CA PRO A 106 -1.65 11.14 -10.15
C PRO A 106 -2.05 11.19 -11.65
N LEU A 107 -2.38 10.03 -12.22
CA LEU A 107 -2.62 9.86 -13.66
C LEU A 107 -4.12 9.77 -14.00
N GLU A 108 -4.51 10.04 -15.24
CA GLU A 108 -5.92 10.07 -15.68
C GLU A 108 -6.46 8.69 -16.06
N THR A 109 -5.56 7.79 -16.50
CA THR A 109 -5.91 6.51 -17.11
C THR A 109 -5.01 5.38 -16.62
N ILE A 110 -5.56 4.17 -16.56
CA ILE A 110 -4.79 2.95 -16.26
C ILE A 110 -3.70 2.73 -17.30
N HIS A 111 -3.93 3.13 -18.56
CA HIS A 111 -2.90 3.08 -19.59
C HIS A 111 -1.68 3.94 -19.25
N GLN A 112 -1.87 5.12 -18.65
CA GLN A 112 -0.77 5.95 -18.17
C GLN A 112 -0.07 5.28 -16.98
N THR A 113 -0.82 4.80 -16.00
CA THR A 113 -0.29 4.07 -14.83
C THR A 113 0.59 2.90 -15.24
N CYS A 114 0.13 2.09 -16.19
CA CYS A 114 0.91 0.97 -16.70
C CYS A 114 2.17 1.39 -17.47
N ARG A 115 2.13 2.51 -18.20
CA ARG A 115 3.33 3.04 -18.87
C ARG A 115 4.35 3.54 -17.86
N GLU A 116 3.91 4.23 -16.82
CA GLU A 116 4.77 4.71 -15.74
C GLU A 116 5.43 3.54 -15.00
N GLY A 117 4.65 2.56 -14.54
CA GLY A 117 5.20 1.38 -13.87
C GLY A 117 6.20 0.61 -14.74
N ASN A 118 5.90 0.41 -16.03
CA ASN A 118 6.83 -0.27 -16.95
C ASN A 118 8.10 0.57 -17.22
N ALA A 119 7.98 1.89 -17.33
CA ALA A 119 9.13 2.77 -17.50
C ALA A 119 10.04 2.69 -16.27
N HIS A 120 9.47 2.78 -15.06
CA HIS A 120 10.20 2.63 -13.81
C HIS A 120 10.93 1.28 -13.72
N LEU A 121 10.24 0.18 -14.01
CA LEU A 121 10.84 -1.16 -14.00
C LEU A 121 11.98 -1.29 -15.02
N ALA A 122 11.85 -0.71 -16.21
CA ALA A 122 12.90 -0.71 -17.21
C ALA A 122 14.11 0.12 -16.77
N GLN A 123 13.88 1.30 -16.18
CA GLN A 123 14.92 2.20 -15.70
C GLN A 123 15.70 1.59 -14.53
N VAL A 124 15.01 1.06 -13.52
CA VAL A 124 15.67 0.45 -12.36
C VAL A 124 16.46 -0.79 -12.79
N ARG A 125 15.96 -1.56 -13.76
CA ARG A 125 16.67 -2.72 -14.32
C ARG A 125 17.95 -2.30 -15.04
N GLU A 126 17.90 -1.26 -15.87
CA GLU A 126 19.08 -0.74 -16.58
C GLU A 126 20.22 -0.34 -15.63
N ILE A 127 19.88 0.19 -14.45
CA ILE A 127 20.85 0.60 -13.44
C ILE A 127 21.32 -0.57 -12.58
N ALA A 128 20.42 -1.47 -12.20
CA ALA A 128 20.68 -2.53 -11.23
C ALA A 128 21.34 -3.79 -11.86
N GLU A 129 21.03 -4.14 -13.11
CA GLU A 129 21.57 -5.33 -13.77
C GLU A 129 23.10 -5.33 -13.86
N PRO A 130 23.78 -4.22 -14.23
CA PRO A 130 25.25 -4.16 -14.21
C PRO A 130 25.86 -4.38 -12.83
N MET A 131 25.09 -4.13 -11.75
CA MET A 131 25.49 -4.39 -10.36
C MET A 131 25.21 -5.84 -9.93
N GLY A 132 24.62 -6.66 -10.81
CA GLY A 132 24.18 -8.01 -10.49
C GLY A 132 22.97 -8.04 -9.56
N ILE A 133 22.10 -7.03 -9.64
CA ILE A 133 20.91 -6.89 -8.80
C ILE A 133 19.65 -7.03 -9.65
N ARG A 134 18.67 -7.76 -9.15
CA ARG A 134 17.32 -7.85 -9.71
C ARG A 134 16.29 -7.55 -8.62
N PHE A 135 15.03 -7.43 -9.03
CA PHE A 135 13.92 -7.10 -8.13
C PHE A 135 12.87 -8.20 -8.15
N LEU A 136 12.34 -8.54 -6.99
CA LEU A 136 11.32 -9.57 -6.80
C LEU A 136 9.98 -8.93 -6.42
N GLY A 137 8.91 -9.32 -7.12
CA GLY A 137 7.54 -8.88 -6.83
C GLY A 137 6.75 -9.96 -6.06
N LEU A 138 6.77 -9.89 -4.73
CA LEU A 138 6.02 -10.77 -3.82
C LEU A 138 5.36 -9.95 -2.70
N GLY A 139 4.40 -10.53 -1.98
CA GLY A 139 3.80 -9.89 -0.81
C GLY A 139 4.70 -9.88 0.44
N GLY A 140 5.62 -10.84 0.51
CA GLY A 140 6.53 -11.02 1.65
C GLY A 140 7.87 -11.61 1.24
N SER A 141 8.90 -11.35 2.04
CA SER A 141 10.24 -11.91 1.87
C SER A 141 10.19 -13.43 2.01
N ALA A 142 10.43 -14.13 0.89
CA ALA A 142 10.34 -15.59 0.84
C ALA A 142 11.53 -16.31 1.49
N LYS A 143 12.73 -15.71 1.45
CA LYS A 143 14.00 -16.37 1.78
C LYS A 143 14.61 -15.89 3.09
N TRP A 144 14.67 -14.58 3.29
CA TRP A 144 15.50 -13.97 4.32
C TRP A 144 14.74 -13.82 5.64
N SER A 145 15.41 -14.22 6.72
CA SER A 145 14.96 -13.95 8.07
C SER A 145 14.98 -12.45 8.37
N LEU A 146 14.27 -12.04 9.41
CA LEU A 146 14.30 -10.66 9.89
C LEU A 146 15.73 -10.21 10.25
N ALA A 147 16.56 -11.12 10.76
CA ALA A 147 17.94 -10.83 11.14
C ALA A 147 18.87 -10.61 9.94
N GLU A 148 18.60 -11.27 8.81
CA GLU A 148 19.34 -11.10 7.55
C GLU A 148 18.87 -9.89 6.75
N THR A 149 17.69 -9.36 7.06
CA THR A 149 17.08 -8.25 6.33
C THR A 149 17.84 -6.94 6.60
N PRO A 150 18.27 -6.21 5.55
CA PRO A 150 18.92 -4.92 5.70
C PRO A 150 18.05 -3.89 6.43
N LYS A 151 18.69 -2.91 7.06
CA LYS A 151 18.00 -1.78 7.70
C LYS A 151 18.34 -0.51 6.96
N MET A 152 17.32 0.18 6.45
CA MET A 152 17.52 1.46 5.77
C MET A 152 17.78 2.57 6.78
N PRO A 153 18.71 3.50 6.48
CA PRO A 153 19.12 4.54 7.41
C PRO A 153 18.18 5.75 7.33
N LYS A 154 16.90 5.52 7.64
CA LYS A 154 15.86 6.56 7.76
C LYS A 154 15.53 6.74 9.24
N SER A 155 15.76 7.94 9.77
CA SER A 155 15.65 8.22 11.21
C SER A 155 14.27 7.90 11.78
N ARG A 156 13.19 8.16 11.02
CA ARG A 156 11.81 7.79 11.43
C ARG A 156 11.63 6.29 11.68
N TYR A 157 12.33 5.42 10.96
CA TYR A 157 12.19 3.98 11.11
C TYR A 157 12.79 3.46 12.41
N GLU A 158 13.78 4.15 12.99
CA GLU A 158 14.33 3.76 14.29
C GLU A 158 13.29 3.89 15.40
N ILE A 159 12.46 4.94 15.36
CA ILE A 159 11.36 5.14 16.30
C ILE A 159 10.36 4.00 16.18
N MET A 160 9.89 3.73 14.95
CA MET A 160 8.93 2.65 14.68
C MET A 160 9.47 1.28 15.09
N THR A 161 10.74 0.97 14.80
CA THR A 161 11.37 -0.31 15.15
C THR A 161 11.43 -0.54 16.67
N ARG A 162 11.62 0.50 17.48
CA ARG A 162 11.52 0.39 18.94
C ARG A 162 10.08 0.29 19.43
N TYR A 163 9.13 0.82 18.67
CA TYR A 163 7.72 0.87 19.05
C TYR A 163 6.95 -0.42 18.75
N MET A 164 7.15 -1.00 17.56
CA MET A 164 6.36 -2.16 17.09
C MET A 164 6.26 -3.32 18.10
N PRO A 165 7.35 -3.75 18.78
CA PRO A 165 7.25 -4.83 19.77
C PRO A 165 6.38 -4.54 21.00
N LYS A 166 5.99 -3.28 21.21
CA LYS A 166 5.12 -2.86 22.33
C LYS A 166 3.63 -3.02 22.02
N VAL A 167 3.26 -3.13 20.74
CA VAL A 167 1.86 -3.02 20.26
C VAL A 167 1.37 -4.20 19.44
N GLY A 168 2.27 -5.10 19.04
CA GLY A 168 1.95 -6.33 18.30
C GLY A 168 3.18 -7.21 18.12
N THR A 169 2.99 -8.45 17.66
CA THR A 169 4.10 -9.39 17.46
C THR A 169 4.64 -9.41 16.03
N LYS A 170 3.90 -8.85 15.05
CA LYS A 170 4.24 -8.93 13.62
C LYS A 170 4.65 -7.59 13.00
N GLY A 171 4.64 -6.49 13.77
CA GLY A 171 4.94 -5.15 13.24
C GLY A 171 6.36 -5.00 12.67
N LEU A 172 7.35 -5.73 13.18
CA LEU A 172 8.68 -5.75 12.57
C LEU A 172 8.68 -6.47 11.21
N ASP A 173 7.94 -7.55 11.06
CA ASP A 173 7.82 -8.24 9.77
C ASP A 173 7.09 -7.39 8.74
N MET A 174 6.06 -6.64 9.17
CA MET A 174 5.41 -5.63 8.33
C MET A 174 6.45 -4.67 7.76
N MET A 175 7.24 -4.04 8.64
CA MET A 175 8.23 -3.03 8.27
C MET A 175 9.31 -3.59 7.33
N TYR A 176 9.88 -4.74 7.67
CA TYR A 176 11.13 -5.20 7.06
C TYR A 176 10.90 -6.23 5.95
N ARG A 177 9.80 -6.99 5.98
CA ARG A 177 9.63 -8.20 5.18
C ARG A 177 8.37 -8.25 4.35
N THR A 178 7.63 -7.15 4.19
CA THR A 178 6.46 -7.09 3.29
C THR A 178 6.64 -6.13 2.12
N CYS A 179 5.92 -6.41 1.03
CA CYS A 179 5.78 -5.55 -0.14
C CYS A 179 4.31 -5.48 -0.55
N THR A 180 3.87 -4.33 -1.05
CA THR A 180 2.48 -4.08 -1.45
C THR A 180 2.37 -3.49 -2.86
N ILE A 181 1.17 -3.56 -3.43
CA ILE A 181 0.69 -2.64 -4.46
C ILE A 181 -0.49 -1.89 -3.83
N GLN A 182 -0.55 -0.58 -4.00
CA GLN A 182 -1.64 0.28 -3.52
C GLN A 182 -2.16 1.17 -4.64
N VAL A 183 -3.41 1.60 -4.53
CA VAL A 183 -3.98 2.62 -5.40
C VAL A 183 -4.60 3.73 -4.56
N ASN A 184 -4.37 4.97 -4.98
CA ASN A 184 -4.88 6.21 -4.40
C ASN A 184 -5.98 6.77 -5.31
N LEU A 185 -7.18 6.95 -4.77
CA LEU A 185 -8.37 7.40 -5.50
C LEU A 185 -9.08 8.55 -4.80
N ASP A 186 -9.59 9.48 -5.60
CA ASP A 186 -10.26 10.71 -5.21
C ASP A 186 -11.76 10.51 -4.97
N PHE A 187 -12.35 11.49 -4.29
CA PHE A 187 -13.78 11.61 -4.05
C PHE A 187 -14.24 13.04 -4.31
N GLU A 188 -15.52 13.24 -4.61
CA GLU A 188 -16.08 14.57 -4.93
C GLU A 188 -16.76 15.27 -3.75
N SER A 189 -17.13 14.52 -2.72
CA SER A 189 -17.82 15.02 -1.53
C SER A 189 -17.64 14.05 -0.37
N GLU A 190 -18.04 14.45 0.85
CA GLU A 190 -18.10 13.55 2.00
C GLU A 190 -19.02 12.35 1.76
N ALA A 191 -20.15 12.55 1.08
CA ALA A 191 -21.08 11.48 0.75
C ALA A 191 -20.42 10.46 -0.22
N ASP A 192 -19.76 10.94 -1.27
CA ASP A 192 -19.03 10.07 -2.20
C ASP A 192 -17.85 9.36 -1.52
N MET A 193 -17.11 10.06 -0.64
CA MET A 193 -16.06 9.49 0.20
C MET A 193 -16.59 8.33 1.04
N ARG A 194 -17.71 8.53 1.75
CA ARG A 194 -18.37 7.49 2.57
C ARG A 194 -18.70 6.26 1.74
N ARG A 195 -19.40 6.44 0.60
CA ARG A 195 -19.80 5.35 -0.30
C ARG A 195 -18.59 4.53 -0.74
N LYS A 196 -17.56 5.22 -1.26
CA LYS A 196 -16.31 4.59 -1.72
C LYS A 196 -15.55 3.90 -0.60
N MET A 197 -15.44 4.52 0.59
CA MET A 197 -14.78 3.94 1.76
C MET A 197 -15.48 2.64 2.20
N GLN A 198 -16.81 2.65 2.28
CA GLN A 198 -17.61 1.49 2.71
C GLN A 198 -17.50 0.33 1.73
N VAL A 199 -17.66 0.58 0.43
CA VAL A 199 -17.47 -0.45 -0.61
C VAL A 199 -16.04 -0.99 -0.55
N SER A 200 -15.05 -0.11 -0.42
CA SER A 200 -13.64 -0.51 -0.39
C SER A 200 -13.33 -1.37 0.82
N LEU A 201 -13.76 -0.99 2.03
CA LEU A 201 -13.55 -1.78 3.24
C LEU A 201 -14.21 -3.17 3.14
N LYS A 202 -15.45 -3.23 2.65
CA LYS A 202 -16.19 -4.48 2.47
C LYS A 202 -15.53 -5.41 1.44
N LEU A 203 -15.00 -4.86 0.36
CA LEU A 203 -14.34 -5.63 -0.72
C LEU A 203 -12.83 -5.79 -0.51
N GLN A 204 -12.23 -5.17 0.51
CA GLN A 204 -10.79 -5.27 0.75
C GLN A 204 -10.32 -6.71 0.96
N PRO A 205 -11.03 -7.60 1.70
CA PRO A 205 -10.67 -9.00 1.80
C PRO A 205 -10.64 -9.73 0.46
N LEU A 206 -11.58 -9.43 -0.45
CA LEU A 206 -11.56 -9.98 -1.82
C LEU A 206 -10.34 -9.49 -2.60
N SER A 207 -9.99 -8.20 -2.49
CA SER A 207 -8.75 -7.69 -3.08
C SER A 207 -7.52 -8.40 -2.51
N THR A 208 -7.45 -8.65 -1.21
CA THR A 208 -6.36 -9.44 -0.61
C THR A 208 -6.31 -10.85 -1.18
N ALA A 209 -7.47 -11.51 -1.34
CA ALA A 209 -7.57 -12.87 -1.88
C ALA A 209 -7.12 -12.96 -3.35
N LEU A 210 -7.59 -12.04 -4.21
CA LEU A 210 -7.23 -11.99 -5.63
C LEU A 210 -5.73 -11.71 -5.82
N PHE A 211 -5.13 -10.96 -4.89
CA PHE A 211 -3.73 -10.55 -4.94
C PHE A 211 -2.78 -11.41 -4.11
N ALA A 212 -3.27 -12.42 -3.38
CA ALA A 212 -2.47 -13.25 -2.48
C ALA A 212 -1.22 -13.85 -3.16
N ASN A 213 -0.03 -13.50 -2.64
CA ASN A 213 1.25 -13.74 -3.30
C ASN A 213 2.41 -13.82 -2.29
N SER A 214 2.19 -14.41 -1.11
CA SER A 214 3.24 -14.55 -0.08
C SER A 214 3.20 -15.88 0.71
N PRO A 215 3.32 -17.05 0.04
CA PRO A 215 3.20 -18.37 0.68
C PRO A 215 4.49 -18.91 1.32
N PHE A 216 5.60 -18.17 1.24
CA PHE A 216 6.89 -18.61 1.77
C PHE A 216 7.43 -17.65 2.82
N THR A 217 8.08 -18.21 3.83
CA THR A 217 8.87 -17.48 4.84
C THR A 217 10.07 -18.34 5.20
N ASP A 218 11.24 -17.73 5.38
CA ASP A 218 12.49 -18.41 5.74
C ASP A 218 12.77 -19.66 4.87
N SER A 219 12.56 -19.50 3.56
CA SER A 219 12.75 -20.50 2.51
C SER A 219 11.80 -21.71 2.53
N ARG A 220 10.66 -21.63 3.23
CA ARG A 220 9.70 -22.74 3.34
C ARG A 220 8.26 -22.26 3.19
N PRO A 221 7.33 -23.15 2.79
CA PRO A 221 5.89 -22.88 2.89
C PRO A 221 5.50 -22.48 4.31
N ASN A 222 4.75 -21.39 4.46
CA ASN A 222 4.32 -20.86 5.76
C ASN A 222 2.86 -21.20 6.13
N GLY A 223 2.16 -21.94 5.26
CA GLY A 223 0.77 -22.34 5.46
C GLY A 223 -0.26 -21.27 5.10
N LEU A 224 0.15 -20.15 4.51
CA LEU A 224 -0.70 -19.04 4.15
C LEU A 224 -0.64 -18.79 2.63
N GLN A 225 -1.67 -18.14 2.10
CA GLN A 225 -1.69 -17.58 0.75
C GLN A 225 -1.21 -16.13 0.74
N SER A 226 -1.62 -15.35 1.74
CA SER A 226 -1.10 -14.00 1.99
C SER A 226 -0.59 -13.90 3.42
N TRP A 227 0.70 -14.21 3.62
CA TRP A 227 1.37 -13.97 4.91
C TRP A 227 1.40 -12.48 5.25
N ARG A 228 1.52 -11.61 4.24
CA ARG A 228 1.37 -10.16 4.43
C ARG A 228 0.00 -9.79 5.01
N GLY A 229 -1.09 -10.37 4.50
CA GLY A 229 -2.43 -10.15 5.03
C GLY A 229 -2.56 -10.60 6.49
N ASP A 230 -1.90 -11.69 6.87
CA ASP A 230 -1.82 -12.14 8.27
C ASP A 230 -1.02 -11.19 9.16
N ILE A 231 0.12 -10.67 8.68
CA ILE A 231 0.97 -9.72 9.41
C ILE A 231 0.20 -8.48 9.89
N TRP A 232 -0.66 -7.92 9.02
CA TRP A 232 -1.46 -6.74 9.33
C TRP A 232 -2.59 -7.00 10.34
N ARG A 233 -2.76 -8.22 10.86
CA ARG A 233 -3.70 -8.52 11.95
C ARG A 233 -3.10 -8.36 13.34
N ASP A 234 -1.78 -8.26 13.44
CA ASP A 234 -1.06 -8.12 14.72
C ASP A 234 0.19 -7.23 14.57
N THR A 235 0.02 -6.13 13.82
CA THR A 235 1.03 -5.09 13.65
C THR A 235 0.90 -4.02 14.73
N ASP A 236 -0.24 -3.32 14.75
CA ASP A 236 -0.65 -2.38 15.79
C ASP A 236 -2.17 -2.19 15.66
N ASN A 237 -2.92 -2.77 16.59
CA ASN A 237 -4.38 -2.82 16.51
C ASN A 237 -5.07 -1.47 16.81
N GLN A 238 -4.33 -0.42 17.19
CA GLN A 238 -4.89 0.93 17.32
C GLN A 238 -4.91 1.69 16.00
N ARG A 239 -4.03 1.34 15.04
CA ARG A 239 -3.88 2.06 13.77
C ARG A 239 -4.12 1.22 12.53
N SER A 240 -4.32 -0.09 12.66
CA SER A 240 -4.50 -1.02 11.55
C SER A 240 -5.81 -1.79 11.61
N GLY A 241 -6.22 -2.35 10.47
CA GLY A 241 -7.41 -3.19 10.36
C GLY A 241 -8.64 -2.48 9.82
N LEU A 242 -9.80 -3.11 10.08
CA LEU A 242 -11.10 -2.56 9.72
C LEU A 242 -11.56 -1.60 10.81
N LEU A 243 -12.01 -0.43 10.40
CA LEU A 243 -12.56 0.59 11.29
C LEU A 243 -14.08 0.40 11.36
N GLU A 244 -14.57 -0.14 12.48
CA GLU A 244 -15.99 -0.49 12.66
C GLU A 244 -16.91 0.71 12.41
N PHE A 245 -16.54 1.90 12.91
CA PHE A 245 -17.35 3.11 12.76
C PHE A 245 -17.56 3.51 11.28
N CYS A 246 -16.68 3.12 10.36
CA CYS A 246 -16.87 3.38 8.94
C CYS A 246 -18.06 2.62 8.32
N PHE A 247 -18.58 1.59 8.98
CA PHE A 247 -19.77 0.84 8.53
C PHE A 247 -21.08 1.53 8.88
N SER A 248 -21.05 2.60 9.68
CA SER A 248 -22.22 3.41 9.98
C SER A 248 -22.72 4.15 8.73
N PRO A 249 -24.03 4.21 8.45
CA PRO A 249 -24.57 5.04 7.36
C PRO A 249 -24.28 6.54 7.53
N GLU A 250 -23.97 6.97 8.76
CA GLU A 250 -23.68 8.37 9.09
C GLU A 250 -22.18 8.71 9.10
N PHE A 251 -21.29 7.74 8.87
CA PHE A 251 -19.83 7.93 8.92
C PHE A 251 -19.35 9.14 8.10
N GLY A 252 -18.59 10.06 8.69
CA GLY A 252 -18.05 11.24 8.02
C GLY A 252 -16.57 11.50 8.27
N PHE A 253 -16.07 12.62 7.77
CA PHE A 253 -14.71 13.10 8.01
C PHE A 253 -14.46 13.29 9.51
N ALA A 254 -15.44 13.83 10.24
CA ALA A 254 -15.35 14.07 11.68
C ALA A 254 -15.07 12.77 12.47
N ASP A 255 -15.77 11.68 12.16
CA ASP A 255 -15.53 10.38 12.83
C ASP A 255 -14.11 9.87 12.57
N TYR A 256 -13.60 10.06 11.35
CA TYR A 256 -12.22 9.66 11.02
C TYR A 256 -11.19 10.52 11.76
N VAL A 257 -11.44 11.83 11.90
CA VAL A 257 -10.61 12.74 12.69
C VAL A 257 -10.61 12.35 14.16
N GLU A 258 -11.78 12.08 14.75
CA GLU A 258 -11.89 11.66 16.15
C GLU A 258 -11.10 10.37 16.42
N TRP A 259 -11.20 9.38 15.55
CA TRP A 259 -10.36 8.18 15.65
C TRP A 259 -8.87 8.52 15.54
N ALA A 260 -8.47 9.26 14.50
CA ALA A 260 -7.08 9.60 14.24
C ALA A 260 -6.45 10.42 15.38
N LEU A 261 -7.22 11.31 16.02
CA LEU A 261 -6.78 12.11 17.17
C LEU A 261 -6.33 11.26 18.36
N ASP A 262 -6.96 10.10 18.55
CA ASP A 262 -6.70 9.20 19.69
C ASP A 262 -5.74 8.05 19.36
N VAL A 263 -5.34 7.88 18.10
CA VAL A 263 -4.24 6.97 17.75
C VAL A 263 -2.91 7.56 18.29
N PRO A 264 -2.08 6.78 19.00
CA PRO A 264 -0.77 7.24 19.44
C PRO A 264 0.10 7.75 18.29
N MET A 265 0.83 8.84 18.49
CA MET A 265 1.75 9.38 17.50
C MET A 265 2.99 8.50 17.35
N TYR A 266 3.76 8.69 16.28
CA TYR A 266 5.13 8.18 16.21
C TYR A 266 6.15 9.27 16.44
N PHE A 267 6.04 10.38 15.72
CA PHE A 267 7.04 11.42 15.75
C PHE A 267 6.47 12.79 15.38
N VAL A 268 7.26 13.82 15.64
CA VAL A 268 7.19 15.14 14.99
C VAL A 268 8.55 15.49 14.40
N ILE A 269 8.59 16.43 13.46
CA ILE A 269 9.82 16.89 12.83
C ILE A 269 10.10 18.32 13.27
N ARG A 270 11.26 18.54 13.90
CA ARG A 270 11.70 19.85 14.38
C ARG A 270 13.18 20.01 14.11
N ASP A 271 13.59 21.19 13.63
CA ASP A 271 14.98 21.48 13.27
C ASP A 271 15.63 20.41 12.36
N GLY A 272 14.85 19.81 11.46
CA GLY A 272 15.31 18.75 10.55
C GLY A 272 15.49 17.37 11.20
N HIS A 273 15.08 17.17 12.44
CA HIS A 273 15.21 15.91 13.18
C HIS A 273 13.85 15.32 13.56
N TYR A 274 13.79 13.99 13.63
CA TYR A 274 12.63 13.26 14.12
C TYR A 274 12.68 13.15 15.64
N HIS A 275 11.65 13.64 16.32
CA HIS A 275 11.48 13.50 17.76
C HIS A 275 10.47 12.38 18.06
N ASP A 276 10.81 11.48 18.98
CA ASP A 276 9.94 10.38 19.40
C ASP A 276 8.74 10.90 20.18
N MET A 277 7.54 10.61 19.69
CA MET A 277 6.26 11.04 20.28
C MET A 277 5.36 9.85 20.63
N THR A 278 5.95 8.65 20.76
CA THR A 278 5.21 7.39 20.93
C THR A 278 4.46 7.27 22.26
N HIS A 279 4.68 8.20 23.18
CA HIS A 279 4.05 8.27 24.51
C HIS A 279 2.77 9.10 24.56
N ILE A 280 2.39 9.80 23.47
CA ILE A 280 1.19 10.64 23.44
C ILE A 280 0.33 10.42 22.18
N THR A 281 -0.94 10.85 22.25
CA THR A 281 -1.84 10.94 21.09
C THR A 281 -1.80 12.33 20.46
N PHE A 282 -2.34 12.49 19.25
CA PHE A 282 -2.42 13.80 18.60
C PHE A 282 -3.34 14.75 19.39
N ARG A 283 -4.42 14.23 20.01
CA ARG A 283 -5.29 15.00 20.90
C ARG A 283 -4.51 15.58 22.09
N GLN A 284 -3.64 14.78 22.71
CA GLN A 284 -2.76 15.24 23.79
C GLN A 284 -1.74 16.26 23.29
N PHE A 285 -1.24 16.10 22.07
CA PHE A 285 -0.35 17.08 21.45
C PHE A 285 -1.05 18.44 21.24
N MET A 286 -2.30 18.44 20.76
CA MET A 286 -3.15 19.64 20.68
C MET A 286 -3.43 20.27 22.04
N ALA A 287 -3.57 19.46 23.09
CA ALA A 287 -3.68 19.96 24.46
C ALA A 287 -2.37 20.56 25.01
N GLY A 288 -1.28 20.56 24.23
CA GLY A 288 0.00 21.18 24.58
C GLY A 288 0.87 20.33 25.51
N VAL A 289 0.62 19.02 25.61
CA VAL A 289 1.40 18.11 26.47
C VAL A 289 2.90 18.17 26.14
N ALA A 290 3.26 18.27 24.86
CA ALA A 290 4.64 18.31 24.40
C ALA A 290 5.25 19.73 24.31
N ARG A 291 4.57 20.77 24.80
CA ARG A 291 4.97 22.19 24.63
C ARG A 291 6.42 22.48 25.03
N ASN A 292 6.90 21.80 26.08
CA ASN A 292 8.25 21.96 26.61
C ASN A 292 9.14 20.72 26.40
N GLU A 293 8.65 19.69 25.69
CA GLU A 293 9.38 18.44 25.47
C GLU A 293 10.22 18.50 24.18
N VAL A 294 9.77 19.24 23.17
CA VAL A 294 10.43 19.39 21.87
C VAL A 294 10.43 20.86 21.43
N PRO A 295 11.38 21.30 20.57
CA PRO A 295 11.33 22.61 19.95
C PRO A 295 10.00 22.82 19.21
N ASP A 296 9.41 24.02 19.28
CA ASP A 296 8.09 24.32 18.72
C ASP A 296 7.04 23.23 19.01
N GLY A 297 6.93 22.84 20.29
CA GLY A 297 6.09 21.74 20.78
C GLY A 297 4.58 21.97 20.76
N LEU A 298 4.08 22.75 19.81
CA LEU A 298 2.67 22.89 19.47
C LEU A 298 2.41 22.26 18.09
N PRO A 299 1.21 21.71 17.85
CA PRO A 299 0.92 21.03 16.60
C PRO A 299 0.77 21.99 15.43
N THR A 300 1.14 21.51 14.26
CA THR A 300 0.99 22.19 12.98
C THR A 300 0.24 21.31 11.99
N MET A 301 -0.30 21.90 10.93
CA MET A 301 -0.93 21.15 9.84
C MET A 301 0.02 20.15 9.18
N GLY A 302 1.33 20.42 9.18
CA GLY A 302 2.36 19.48 8.75
C GLY A 302 2.43 18.26 9.67
N ASP A 303 2.38 18.46 10.99
CA ASP A 303 2.34 17.37 11.97
C ASP A 303 1.08 16.52 11.80
N TRP A 304 -0.09 17.13 11.53
CA TRP A 304 -1.33 16.41 11.26
C TRP A 304 -1.23 15.53 10.00
N ALA A 305 -0.76 16.11 8.89
CA ALA A 305 -0.57 15.38 7.64
C ALA A 305 0.43 14.21 7.82
N ASN A 306 1.50 14.42 8.60
CA ASN A 306 2.47 13.39 8.93
C ASN A 306 1.84 12.31 9.82
N HIS A 307 1.04 12.67 10.82
CA HIS A 307 0.33 11.73 11.70
C HIS A 307 -0.63 10.82 10.91
N LEU A 308 -1.45 11.39 10.02
CA LEU A 308 -2.32 10.63 9.11
C LEU A 308 -1.53 9.62 8.26
N SER A 309 -0.31 9.95 7.86
CA SER A 309 0.57 9.04 7.10
C SER A 309 1.06 7.83 7.92
N THR A 310 0.97 7.88 9.25
CA THR A 310 1.32 6.78 10.16
C THR A 310 0.15 5.88 10.52
N LEU A 311 -1.06 6.18 10.03
CA LEU A 311 -2.23 5.33 10.20
C LEU A 311 -2.23 4.27 9.11
N PHE A 312 -2.59 3.02 9.41
CA PHE A 312 -2.50 1.90 8.48
C PHE A 312 -3.77 1.01 8.43
N PRO A 313 -4.99 1.58 8.40
CA PRO A 313 -6.20 0.78 8.23
C PRO A 313 -6.19 0.08 6.86
N ASP A 314 -7.07 -0.90 6.68
CA ASP A 314 -7.20 -1.67 5.44
C ASP A 314 -7.56 -0.78 4.22
N VAL A 315 -8.30 0.30 4.47
CA VAL A 315 -8.50 1.45 3.57
C VAL A 315 -8.21 2.72 4.35
N ARG A 316 -7.33 3.58 3.84
CA ARG A 316 -6.90 4.80 4.54
C ARG A 316 -7.50 6.04 3.90
N LEU A 317 -7.96 6.95 4.75
CA LEU A 317 -8.42 8.27 4.36
C LEU A 317 -7.34 9.31 4.64
N LYS A 318 -6.93 10.00 3.58
CA LYS A 318 -6.22 11.28 3.60
C LYS A 318 -7.10 12.28 2.84
N ARG A 319 -6.51 13.17 2.05
CA ARG A 319 -7.21 13.94 1.00
C ARG A 319 -7.58 13.12 -0.24
N PHE A 320 -7.56 11.81 -0.10
CA PHE A 320 -7.89 10.75 -1.06
C PHE A 320 -8.00 9.43 -0.27
N LEU A 321 -8.63 8.42 -0.86
CA LEU A 321 -8.70 7.06 -0.33
C LEU A 321 -7.53 6.23 -0.86
N GLU A 322 -6.96 5.39 -0.01
CA GLU A 322 -5.85 4.49 -0.35
C GLU A 322 -6.23 3.05 -0.01
N MET A 323 -6.20 2.18 -1.01
CA MET A 323 -6.62 0.79 -0.91
C MET A 323 -5.38 -0.09 -0.67
N ARG A 324 -5.31 -0.75 0.50
CA ARG A 324 -4.04 -1.25 1.05
C ARG A 324 -3.96 -2.76 1.20
N GLY A 325 -4.97 -3.51 0.78
CA GLY A 325 -5.04 -4.96 1.02
C GLY A 325 -4.12 -5.82 0.14
N ALA A 326 -3.65 -5.33 -1.01
CA ALA A 326 -2.98 -6.18 -2.00
C ALA A 326 -1.49 -6.44 -1.71
N ASP A 327 -1.08 -7.70 -1.84
CA ASP A 327 0.32 -8.12 -1.87
C ASP A 327 1.04 -7.53 -3.09
N GLY A 328 2.35 -7.29 -2.93
CA GLY A 328 3.27 -7.08 -4.03
C GLY A 328 3.22 -8.24 -5.04
N GLY A 329 3.46 -7.95 -6.31
CA GLY A 329 3.39 -8.98 -7.35
C GLY A 329 3.98 -8.55 -8.69
N PRO A 330 4.10 -9.47 -9.67
CA PRO A 330 4.64 -9.18 -10.99
C PRO A 330 3.92 -8.02 -11.70
N TRP A 331 4.57 -7.45 -12.72
CA TRP A 331 4.13 -6.19 -13.37
C TRP A 331 2.65 -6.16 -13.81
N ARG A 332 2.09 -7.29 -14.26
CA ARG A 332 0.67 -7.37 -14.66
C ARG A 332 -0.27 -7.05 -13.51
N ARG A 333 0.10 -7.41 -12.27
CA ARG A 333 -0.67 -7.12 -11.06
C ARG A 333 -0.57 -5.65 -10.63
N ILE A 334 0.56 -4.99 -10.88
CA ILE A 334 0.71 -3.53 -10.64
C ILE A 334 -0.34 -2.75 -11.44
N CYS A 335 -0.58 -3.17 -12.69
CA CYS A 335 -1.63 -2.61 -13.54
C CYS A 335 -3.06 -3.00 -13.13
N ALA A 336 -3.24 -4.23 -12.65
CA ALA A 336 -4.56 -4.78 -12.39
C ALA A 336 -5.21 -4.22 -11.12
N LEU A 337 -4.43 -3.91 -10.08
CA LEU A 337 -4.97 -3.34 -8.84
C LEU A 337 -5.69 -2.00 -9.06
N PRO A 338 -5.07 -0.98 -9.69
CA PRO A 338 -5.76 0.26 -9.97
C PRO A 338 -6.94 0.04 -10.93
N ALA A 339 -6.83 -0.86 -11.92
CA ALA A 339 -7.95 -1.18 -12.80
C ALA A 339 -9.16 -1.74 -12.04
N PHE A 340 -8.92 -2.65 -11.09
CA PHE A 340 -9.96 -3.26 -10.25
C PHE A 340 -10.74 -2.19 -9.47
N TRP A 341 -10.04 -1.34 -8.72
CA TRP A 341 -10.68 -0.33 -7.89
C TRP A 341 -11.27 0.84 -8.70
N VAL A 342 -10.60 1.30 -9.75
CA VAL A 342 -11.13 2.34 -10.63
C VAL A 342 -12.40 1.88 -11.35
N GLY A 343 -12.44 0.61 -11.76
CA GLY A 343 -13.64 0.01 -12.35
C GLY A 343 -14.82 -0.04 -11.37
N LEU A 344 -14.57 -0.18 -10.07
CA LEU A 344 -15.63 -0.23 -9.06
C LEU A 344 -16.07 1.17 -8.59
N LEU A 345 -15.14 2.12 -8.50
CA LEU A 345 -15.37 3.36 -7.75
C LEU A 345 -15.49 4.62 -8.62
N TYR A 346 -15.02 4.62 -9.87
CA TYR A 346 -14.99 5.80 -10.73
C TYR A 346 -16.08 5.82 -11.83
N ASP A 347 -17.05 4.93 -11.73
CA ASP A 347 -18.27 4.92 -12.54
C ASP A 347 -19.48 4.80 -11.61
N GLU A 348 -20.51 5.62 -11.83
CA GLU A 348 -21.67 5.68 -10.93
C GLU A 348 -22.43 4.35 -10.91
N ALA A 349 -22.70 3.77 -12.09
CA ALA A 349 -23.47 2.54 -12.18
C ALA A 349 -22.71 1.34 -11.58
N ALA A 350 -21.38 1.32 -11.71
CA ALA A 350 -20.55 0.32 -11.06
C ALA A 350 -20.51 0.50 -9.53
N LEU A 351 -20.40 1.73 -9.03
CA LEU A 351 -20.44 2.02 -7.59
C LEU A 351 -21.79 1.63 -6.99
N ASP A 352 -22.90 2.02 -7.62
CA ASP A 352 -24.26 1.64 -7.23
C ASP A 352 -24.41 0.11 -7.15
N ALA A 353 -23.89 -0.63 -8.14
CA ALA A 353 -23.95 -2.07 -8.16
C ALA A 353 -23.09 -2.72 -7.07
N ALA A 354 -21.91 -2.17 -6.79
CA ALA A 354 -21.03 -2.64 -5.72
C ALA A 354 -21.64 -2.36 -4.33
N GLU A 355 -22.29 -1.22 -4.13
CA GLU A 355 -23.04 -0.91 -2.91
C GLU A 355 -24.24 -1.85 -2.76
N ALA A 356 -25.01 -2.09 -3.81
CA ALA A 356 -26.13 -3.02 -3.77
C ALA A 356 -25.68 -4.43 -3.35
N LEU A 357 -24.59 -4.93 -3.96
CA LEU A 357 -24.00 -6.23 -3.64
C LEU A 357 -23.56 -6.35 -2.18
N THR A 358 -22.98 -5.29 -1.63
CA THR A 358 -22.36 -5.27 -0.30
C THR A 358 -23.22 -4.61 0.79
N SER A 359 -24.44 -4.18 0.45
CA SER A 359 -25.34 -3.40 1.30
C SER A 359 -25.64 -4.08 2.64
N SER A 360 -25.86 -5.40 2.60
CA SER A 360 -26.21 -6.21 3.78
C SER A 360 -25.00 -6.73 4.57
N TRP A 361 -23.76 -6.42 4.17
CA TRP A 361 -22.57 -6.97 4.80
C TRP A 361 -22.24 -6.20 6.08
N THR A 362 -22.11 -6.91 7.19
CA THR A 362 -21.77 -6.29 8.48
C THR A 362 -20.26 -6.15 8.69
N TYR A 363 -19.88 -5.41 9.73
CA TYR A 363 -18.50 -5.34 10.17
C TYR A 363 -17.95 -6.73 10.54
N GLU A 364 -18.69 -7.52 11.31
CA GLU A 364 -18.30 -8.85 11.79
C GLU A 364 -18.10 -9.82 10.62
N GLU A 365 -19.00 -9.77 9.64
CA GLU A 365 -18.91 -10.54 8.41
C GLU A 365 -17.66 -10.18 7.59
N THR A 366 -17.38 -8.87 7.47
CA THR A 366 -16.18 -8.39 6.76
C THR A 366 -14.89 -8.74 7.50
N LEU A 367 -14.90 -8.64 8.83
CA LEU A 367 -13.79 -9.03 9.69
C LEU A 367 -13.54 -10.54 9.63
N ALA A 368 -14.59 -11.35 9.59
CA ALA A 368 -14.48 -12.79 9.42
C ALA A 368 -13.83 -13.15 8.07
N MET A 369 -14.24 -12.49 6.98
CA MET A 369 -13.55 -12.63 5.68
C MET A 369 -12.08 -12.22 5.79
N ARG A 370 -11.79 -11.02 6.29
CA ARG A 370 -10.43 -10.50 6.48
C ARG A 370 -9.54 -11.50 7.22
N ASN A 371 -10.07 -12.15 8.25
CA ASN A 371 -9.33 -13.12 9.05
C ASN A 371 -9.14 -14.47 8.38
N ALA A 372 -10.05 -14.89 7.50
CA ALA A 372 -9.98 -16.15 6.77
C ALA A 372 -9.10 -16.09 5.51
N VAL A 373 -9.08 -14.94 4.81
CA VAL A 373 -8.37 -14.78 3.53
C VAL A 373 -6.87 -15.11 3.58
N PRO A 374 -6.09 -14.71 4.61
CA PRO A 374 -4.67 -15.01 4.63
C PRO A 374 -4.35 -16.50 4.45
N GLU A 375 -5.17 -17.40 4.98
CA GLU A 375 -5.03 -18.85 4.85
C GLU A 375 -5.77 -19.39 3.62
N GLN A 376 -7.00 -18.94 3.39
CA GLN A 376 -7.94 -19.59 2.47
C GLN A 376 -8.05 -18.91 1.09
N GLY A 377 -7.50 -17.71 0.95
CA GLY A 377 -7.50 -16.94 -0.30
C GLY A 377 -8.91 -16.79 -0.89
N ILE A 378 -9.03 -17.03 -2.20
CA ILE A 378 -10.32 -16.96 -2.91
C ILE A 378 -11.29 -18.10 -2.55
N SER A 379 -10.81 -19.14 -1.88
CA SER A 379 -11.65 -20.24 -1.40
C SER A 379 -12.31 -19.93 -0.05
N ALA A 380 -11.98 -18.79 0.58
CA ALA A 380 -12.57 -18.39 1.85
C ALA A 380 -14.12 -18.34 1.75
N PRO A 381 -14.84 -18.94 2.70
CA PRO A 381 -16.30 -18.96 2.68
C PRO A 381 -16.86 -17.60 3.07
N PHE A 382 -17.99 -17.25 2.47
CA PHE A 382 -18.80 -16.11 2.87
C PHE A 382 -20.27 -16.47 2.73
N ARG A 383 -20.99 -16.51 3.85
CA ARG A 383 -22.38 -17.00 3.91
C ARG A 383 -22.47 -18.38 3.23
N ASN A 384 -23.33 -18.52 2.22
CA ASN A 384 -23.56 -19.78 1.50
C ASN A 384 -22.70 -19.89 0.21
N THR A 385 -21.64 -19.09 0.08
CA THR A 385 -20.78 -19.06 -1.11
C THR A 385 -19.30 -18.90 -0.73
N THR A 386 -18.43 -18.64 -1.71
CA THR A 386 -17.00 -18.37 -1.52
C THR A 386 -16.61 -17.01 -2.10
N LEU A 387 -15.46 -16.47 -1.68
CA LEU A 387 -14.90 -15.26 -2.27
C LEU A 387 -14.64 -15.39 -3.78
N ARG A 388 -14.41 -16.60 -4.30
CA ARG A 388 -14.26 -16.83 -5.74
C ARG A 388 -15.55 -16.49 -6.50
N GLU A 389 -16.70 -16.92 -6.00
CA GLU A 389 -18.00 -16.64 -6.63
C GLU A 389 -18.33 -15.15 -6.53
N ILE A 390 -18.14 -14.55 -5.36
CA ILE A 390 -18.28 -13.10 -5.17
C ILE A 390 -17.33 -12.36 -6.11
N GLY A 391 -16.11 -12.87 -6.28
CA GLY A 391 -15.13 -12.37 -7.22
C GLY A 391 -15.65 -12.31 -8.66
N ARG A 392 -16.46 -13.27 -9.11
CA ARG A 392 -17.06 -13.23 -10.47
C ARG A 392 -18.00 -12.05 -10.62
N ASP A 393 -18.85 -11.82 -9.63
CA ASP A 393 -19.81 -10.71 -9.64
C ASP A 393 -19.08 -9.37 -9.58
N VAL A 394 -18.12 -9.23 -8.65
CA VAL A 394 -17.33 -7.99 -8.48
C VAL A 394 -16.49 -7.69 -9.73
N MET A 395 -15.87 -8.70 -10.35
CA MET A 395 -15.12 -8.51 -11.60
C MET A 395 -16.03 -8.06 -12.75
N THR A 396 -17.28 -8.53 -12.79
CA THR A 396 -18.28 -8.07 -13.76
C THR A 396 -18.63 -6.60 -13.55
N ILE A 397 -18.81 -6.18 -12.29
CA ILE A 397 -19.08 -4.78 -11.93
C ILE A 397 -17.88 -3.88 -12.26
N SER A 398 -16.66 -4.29 -11.88
CA SER A 398 -15.43 -3.53 -12.17
C SER A 398 -15.24 -3.34 -13.69
N ARG A 399 -15.50 -4.40 -14.47
CA ARG A 399 -15.43 -4.34 -15.94
C ARG A 399 -16.47 -3.38 -16.53
N LEU A 400 -17.69 -3.36 -15.99
CA LEU A 400 -18.72 -2.40 -16.39
C LEU A 400 -18.22 -0.96 -16.21
N GLY A 401 -17.65 -0.63 -15.05
CA GLY A 401 -17.19 0.73 -14.80
C GLY A 401 -16.02 1.15 -15.70
N LEU A 402 -15.05 0.28 -15.97
CA LEU A 402 -13.99 0.57 -16.93
C LEU A 402 -14.53 0.76 -18.37
N LYS A 403 -15.52 -0.05 -18.77
CA LYS A 403 -16.18 0.08 -20.06
C LYS A 403 -16.94 1.41 -20.19
N ASN A 404 -17.67 1.81 -19.14
CA ASN A 404 -18.43 3.06 -19.10
C ASN A 404 -17.52 4.29 -19.09
N ARG A 405 -16.39 4.23 -18.38
CA ARG A 405 -15.34 5.26 -18.43
C ARG A 405 -14.83 5.49 -19.85
N GLY A 406 -14.80 4.45 -20.68
CA GLY A 406 -14.52 4.55 -22.13
C GLY A 406 -13.15 5.13 -22.47
N ARG A 407 -12.18 5.10 -21.53
CA ARG A 407 -10.82 5.60 -21.75
C ARG A 407 -10.09 4.61 -22.65
N LYS A 408 -9.59 5.10 -23.78
CA LYS A 408 -8.92 4.28 -24.80
C LYS A 408 -7.48 4.69 -24.97
N ASN A 409 -6.62 3.73 -25.31
CA ASN A 409 -5.28 4.00 -25.79
C ASN A 409 -5.28 4.46 -27.26
N ARG A 410 -4.08 4.70 -27.82
CA ARG A 410 -3.89 5.18 -29.19
C ARG A 410 -4.41 4.20 -30.26
N ASP A 411 -4.47 2.92 -29.92
CA ASP A 411 -4.91 1.83 -30.81
C ASP A 411 -6.40 1.52 -30.64
N GLY A 412 -7.11 2.26 -29.79
CA GLY A 412 -8.56 2.15 -29.59
C GLY A 412 -9.01 1.10 -28.57
N TYR A 413 -8.09 0.43 -27.89
CA TYR A 413 -8.40 -0.52 -26.80
C TYR A 413 -8.71 0.23 -25.51
N ASP A 414 -9.74 -0.23 -24.80
CA ASP A 414 -10.10 0.32 -23.49
C ASP A 414 -9.32 -0.31 -22.33
N GLU A 415 -9.59 0.18 -21.12
CA GLU A 415 -8.92 -0.23 -19.88
C GLU A 415 -9.35 -1.61 -19.36
N THR A 416 -10.40 -2.24 -19.93
CA THR A 416 -10.97 -3.49 -19.37
C THR A 416 -10.01 -4.68 -19.45
N SER A 417 -9.06 -4.65 -20.37
CA SER A 417 -8.05 -5.70 -20.53
C SER A 417 -7.08 -5.81 -19.36
N PHE A 418 -6.92 -4.76 -18.55
CA PHE A 418 -6.07 -4.79 -17.35
C PHE A 418 -6.66 -5.68 -16.23
N LEU A 419 -7.94 -6.04 -16.32
CA LEU A 419 -8.59 -6.98 -15.42
C LEU A 419 -8.31 -8.45 -15.76
N ASN A 420 -7.77 -8.75 -16.96
CA ASN A 420 -7.61 -10.13 -17.44
C ASN A 420 -6.81 -11.02 -16.48
N THR A 421 -5.78 -10.47 -15.83
CA THR A 421 -4.98 -11.24 -14.87
C THR A 421 -5.77 -11.67 -13.64
N LEU A 422 -6.82 -10.92 -13.26
CA LEU A 422 -7.70 -11.27 -12.14
C LEU A 422 -8.84 -12.20 -12.60
N ASP A 423 -9.31 -12.05 -13.84
CA ASP A 423 -10.23 -13.03 -14.43
C ASP A 423 -9.60 -14.42 -14.46
N GLU A 424 -8.31 -14.53 -14.80
CA GLU A 424 -7.58 -15.80 -14.79
C GLU A 424 -7.57 -16.44 -13.40
N VAL A 425 -7.35 -15.66 -12.34
CA VAL A 425 -7.39 -16.13 -10.94
C VAL A 425 -8.77 -16.68 -10.61
N VAL A 426 -9.84 -15.94 -10.92
CA VAL A 426 -11.22 -16.34 -10.63
C VAL A 426 -11.66 -17.55 -11.47
N ALA A 427 -11.30 -17.56 -12.77
CA ALA A 427 -11.64 -18.63 -13.69
C ALA A 427 -10.94 -19.94 -13.32
N ARG A 428 -9.62 -19.89 -13.09
CA ARG A 428 -8.83 -21.04 -12.66
C ARG A 428 -9.19 -21.52 -11.26
N GLY A 429 -9.55 -20.59 -10.37
CA GLY A 429 -9.87 -20.90 -8.98
C GLY A 429 -8.65 -21.16 -8.11
N THR A 430 -7.48 -20.64 -8.50
CA THR A 430 -6.28 -20.66 -7.66
C THR A 430 -5.54 -19.32 -7.68
N THR A 431 -5.04 -18.91 -6.53
CA THR A 431 -4.22 -17.70 -6.34
C THR A 431 -2.79 -17.90 -6.83
N SER A 432 -2.01 -16.81 -6.96
CA SER A 432 -0.58 -16.95 -7.29
C SER A 432 0.21 -17.63 -6.18
N ALA A 433 -0.21 -17.47 -4.93
CA ALA A 433 0.35 -18.21 -3.81
C ALA A 433 0.17 -19.73 -3.97
N GLU A 434 -1.03 -20.19 -4.35
CA GLU A 434 -1.29 -21.60 -4.62
C GLU A 434 -0.54 -22.13 -5.85
N GLU A 435 -0.38 -21.32 -6.90
CA GLU A 435 0.46 -21.69 -8.04
C GLU A 435 1.93 -21.88 -7.66
N MET A 436 2.47 -21.00 -6.82
CA MET A 436 3.83 -21.12 -6.30
C MET A 436 3.98 -22.34 -5.39
N LEU A 437 3.00 -22.64 -4.53
CA LEU A 437 3.02 -23.84 -3.71
C LEU A 437 2.96 -25.11 -4.57
N SER A 438 2.11 -25.12 -5.61
CA SER A 438 2.08 -26.20 -6.59
C SER A 438 3.44 -26.36 -7.28
N ALA A 439 4.08 -25.26 -7.70
CA ALA A 439 5.42 -25.27 -8.28
C ALA A 439 6.46 -25.84 -7.31
N TYR A 440 6.44 -25.38 -6.05
CA TYR A 440 7.30 -25.85 -4.96
C TYR A 440 7.21 -27.37 -4.79
N HIS A 441 6.00 -27.93 -4.72
CA HIS A 441 5.78 -29.36 -4.56
C HIS A 441 5.99 -30.19 -5.84
N THR A 442 6.16 -29.55 -6.99
CA THR A 442 6.33 -30.22 -8.29
C THR A 442 7.65 -29.81 -8.96
N ARG A 443 7.62 -28.88 -9.91
CA ARG A 443 8.74 -28.53 -10.78
C ARG A 443 9.94 -27.88 -10.07
N TRP A 444 9.75 -27.31 -8.88
CA TRP A 444 10.83 -26.73 -8.08
C TRP A 444 11.44 -27.72 -7.08
N GLY A 445 10.88 -28.92 -6.93
CA GLY A 445 11.49 -30.01 -6.15
C GLY A 445 11.72 -29.68 -4.67
N GLY A 446 10.81 -28.91 -4.04
CA GLY A 446 10.93 -28.51 -2.64
C GLY A 446 11.92 -27.36 -2.38
N SER A 447 12.27 -26.59 -3.41
CA SER A 447 13.11 -25.40 -3.29
C SER A 447 12.34 -24.13 -3.65
N ILE A 448 12.63 -23.03 -2.97
CA ILE A 448 12.11 -21.70 -3.31
C ILE A 448 13.03 -20.93 -4.26
N GLU A 449 14.27 -21.38 -4.50
CA GLU A 449 15.24 -20.66 -5.34
C GLU A 449 14.70 -20.28 -6.73
N PRO A 450 13.88 -21.12 -7.42
CA PRO A 450 13.31 -20.73 -8.71
C PRO A 450 12.39 -19.51 -8.66
N VAL A 451 11.86 -19.10 -7.49
CA VAL A 451 11.02 -17.89 -7.37
C VAL A 451 11.78 -16.63 -7.79
N PHE A 452 13.09 -16.57 -7.52
CA PHE A 452 13.97 -15.45 -7.89
C PHE A 452 14.23 -15.37 -9.41
N MET A 453 13.87 -16.41 -10.16
CA MET A 453 13.95 -16.43 -11.62
C MET A 453 12.58 -16.27 -12.27
N GLU A 454 11.56 -16.99 -11.79
CA GLU A 454 10.22 -17.00 -12.36
C GLU A 454 9.38 -15.75 -12.02
N TYR A 455 9.66 -15.10 -10.88
CA TYR A 455 8.86 -13.96 -10.37
C TYR A 455 9.66 -12.65 -10.24
N ALA A 456 10.91 -12.62 -10.69
CA ALA A 456 11.69 -11.38 -10.78
C ALA A 456 11.27 -10.52 -11.98
N TYR A 457 11.37 -9.19 -11.83
CA TYR A 457 11.08 -8.21 -12.89
C TYR A 457 12.12 -8.23 -14.04
#